data_AF-A0A7Y2N4X8-F1
#
_entry.id   AF-A0A7Y2N4X8-F1
#
_cell.length_a   1.000
_cell.length_b   1.000
_cell.length_c   1.000
_cell.angle_alpha   90.00
_cell.angle_beta   90.00
_cell.angle_gamma   90.00
#
_symmetry.space_group_name_H-M   'P 1'
#
loop_
_entity.id
_entity.type
_entity.pdbx_description
1 polymer ?
#
loop_
_entity_poly.entity_id
_entity_poly.type
_entity_poly.pdbx_seq_one_letter_code
_entity_poly.pdbx_strand_id
1 'polypeptide(L)'
;GVSYDSLADEVLAHLDHEPASLRVTDTPVSDARLASVVPVSIARPDHSAGLITYARTCEINGKSVPHLVVQGEHGPVTILLMPEEAVAEAVSLDGENIHGVILPVGDGSIAIIGAQEEKLERIEKSVVSSVTWST
;
A
#
# COMPACT_ATOMS: atom_id res chain seq x y z
N GLY A 1 -22.97 2.92 -4.80
CA GLY A 1 -21.60 2.37 -4.85
C GLY A 1 -21.68 0.90 -4.55
N VAL A 2 -20.66 0.14 -4.94
CA VAL A 2 -20.42 -1.19 -4.37
C VAL A 2 -20.17 -1.00 -2.87
N SER A 3 -20.70 -1.89 -2.03
CA SER A 3 -20.44 -1.92 -0.59
C SER A 3 -19.69 -3.21 -0.30
N TYR A 4 -18.64 -3.13 0.50
CA TYR A 4 -17.85 -4.29 0.95
C TYR A 4 -18.20 -4.62 2.40
N ASP A 5 -18.04 -5.89 2.78
CA ASP A 5 -18.35 -6.36 4.14
C ASP A 5 -17.26 -5.94 5.15
N SER A 6 -16.04 -5.67 4.68
CA SER A 6 -14.92 -5.19 5.48
C SER A 6 -13.92 -4.36 4.66
N LEU A 7 -13.04 -3.62 5.36
CA LEU A 7 -11.90 -2.93 4.75
C LEU A 7 -10.98 -3.90 3.99
N ALA A 8 -10.79 -5.12 4.53
CA ALA A 8 -9.98 -6.16 3.88
C ALA A 8 -10.58 -6.58 2.52
N ASP A 9 -11.90 -6.78 2.47
CA ASP A 9 -12.59 -7.15 1.22
C ASP A 9 -12.51 -6.03 0.17
N GLU A 10 -12.63 -4.77 0.59
CA GLU A 10 -12.46 -3.63 -0.31
C GLU A 10 -11.03 -3.51 -0.85
N VAL A 11 -10.02 -3.65 0.01
CA VAL A 11 -8.61 -3.61 -0.38
C VAL A 11 -8.29 -4.70 -1.40
N LEU A 12 -8.77 -5.93 -1.18
CA LEU A 12 -8.56 -7.04 -2.12
C LEU A 12 -9.28 -6.79 -3.45
N ALA A 13 -10.55 -6.39 -3.40
CA ALA A 13 -11.32 -6.10 -4.61
C ALA A 13 -10.77 -4.90 -5.41
N HIS A 14 -10.14 -3.93 -4.74
CA HIS A 14 -9.46 -2.81 -5.39
C HIS A 14 -8.29 -3.30 -6.26
N LEU A 15 -7.51 -4.28 -5.79
CA LEU A 15 -6.36 -4.83 -6.53
C LEU A 15 -6.76 -5.54 -7.82
N ASP A 16 -7.87 -6.29 -7.79
CA ASP A 16 -8.40 -7.00 -8.97
C ASP A 16 -8.73 -6.04 -10.13
N HIS A 17 -9.07 -4.79 -9.81
CA HIS A 17 -9.37 -3.76 -10.80
C HIS A 17 -8.15 -2.96 -11.28
N GLU A 18 -6.94 -3.23 -10.74
CA GLU A 18 -5.71 -2.51 -11.09
C GLU A 18 -4.57 -3.40 -11.64
N PRO A 19 -4.79 -4.29 -12.63
CA PRO A 19 -3.74 -5.18 -13.13
C PRO A 19 -2.53 -4.44 -13.74
N ALA A 20 -2.71 -3.18 -14.14
CA ALA A 20 -1.65 -2.35 -14.70
C ALA A 20 -0.62 -1.86 -13.66
N SER A 21 -0.97 -1.80 -12.37
CA SER A 21 -0.03 -1.41 -11.30
C SER A 21 0.91 -2.56 -10.94
N LEU A 22 0.48 -3.82 -11.10
CA LEU A 22 1.22 -5.04 -10.77
C LEU A 22 2.20 -5.47 -11.88
N ARG A 23 2.80 -4.51 -12.58
CA ARG A 23 3.78 -4.78 -13.63
C ARG A 23 5.19 -4.84 -13.06
N VAL A 24 5.93 -5.87 -13.45
CA VAL A 24 7.38 -5.92 -13.22
C VAL A 24 8.05 -4.89 -14.14
N THR A 25 8.81 -3.97 -13.57
CA THR A 25 9.54 -2.93 -14.31
C THR A 25 10.68 -2.37 -13.47
N ASP A 26 11.71 -1.87 -14.13
CA ASP A 26 12.86 -1.17 -13.53
C ASP A 26 12.74 0.36 -13.63
N THR A 27 11.64 0.86 -14.18
CA THR A 27 11.44 2.30 -14.40
C THR A 27 10.79 2.94 -13.17
N PRO A 28 11.50 3.82 -12.43
CA PRO A 28 10.92 4.49 -11.27
C PRO A 28 9.85 5.50 -11.68
N VAL A 29 8.93 5.78 -10.75
CA VAL A 29 8.12 7.01 -10.83
C VAL A 29 9.01 8.24 -10.60
N SER A 30 8.64 9.39 -11.15
CA SER A 30 9.35 10.63 -10.87
C SER A 30 9.09 11.13 -9.45
N ASP A 31 10.06 11.84 -8.86
CA ASP A 31 9.90 12.47 -7.53
C ASP A 31 8.70 13.43 -7.49
N ALA A 32 8.46 14.16 -8.58
CA ALA A 32 7.30 15.05 -8.69
C ALA A 32 5.98 14.26 -8.62
N ARG A 33 5.92 13.07 -9.24
CA ARG A 33 4.76 12.20 -9.14
C ARG A 33 4.60 11.68 -7.71
N LEU A 34 5.67 11.20 -7.10
CA LEU A 34 5.66 10.68 -5.74
C LEU A 34 5.20 11.75 -4.74
N ALA A 35 5.76 12.97 -4.81
CA ALA A 35 5.36 14.10 -3.97
C ALA A 35 3.90 14.55 -4.19
N SER A 36 3.36 14.37 -5.41
CA SER A 36 1.95 14.67 -5.69
C SER A 36 0.97 13.66 -5.10
N VAL A 37 1.42 12.41 -4.87
CA VAL A 37 0.59 11.30 -4.38
C VAL A 37 0.77 11.13 -2.87
N VAL A 38 2.01 11.25 -2.39
CA VAL A 38 2.39 11.07 -0.98
C VAL A 38 2.87 12.42 -0.46
N PRO A 39 1.96 13.26 0.03
CA PRO A 39 2.35 14.50 0.69
C PRO A 39 3.18 14.19 1.95
N VAL A 40 4.07 15.11 2.29
CA VAL A 40 4.93 15.04 3.49
C VAL A 40 4.18 14.92 4.81
N SER A 41 2.89 15.27 4.84
CA SER A 41 2.03 15.03 6.01
C SER A 41 1.67 13.55 6.19
N ILE A 42 1.69 12.78 5.11
CA ILE A 42 1.34 11.36 5.10
C ILE A 42 2.60 10.51 5.34
N ALA A 43 3.59 10.61 4.47
CA ALA A 43 4.86 9.93 4.66
C ALA A 43 5.98 10.75 4.06
N ARG A 44 7.20 10.51 4.54
CA ARG A 44 8.41 10.93 3.84
C ARG A 44 8.82 9.77 2.97
N PRO A 45 8.64 9.85 1.63
CA PRO A 45 9.00 8.74 0.77
C PRO A 45 10.48 8.44 0.95
N ASP A 46 10.78 7.26 1.46
CA ASP A 46 12.12 6.75 1.62
C ASP A 46 12.32 5.65 0.58
N HIS A 47 13.34 5.79 -0.25
CA HIS A 47 13.71 4.78 -1.24
C HIS A 47 14.28 3.50 -0.59
N SER A 48 14.42 3.46 0.74
CA SER A 48 14.82 2.26 1.48
C SER A 48 13.84 1.09 1.36
N ALA A 49 12.56 1.36 1.03
CA ALA A 49 11.54 0.33 0.82
C ALA A 49 11.71 -0.42 -0.51
N GLY A 50 12.55 0.08 -1.43
CA GLY A 50 12.79 -0.50 -2.74
C GLY A 50 12.47 0.47 -3.89
N LEU A 51 12.50 -0.06 -5.11
CA LEU A 51 12.21 0.70 -6.32
C LEU A 51 10.70 0.94 -6.44
N ILE A 52 10.26 2.19 -6.27
CA ILE A 52 8.85 2.59 -6.46
C ILE A 52 8.59 2.79 -7.95
N THR A 53 7.69 1.98 -8.52
CA THR A 53 7.37 1.96 -9.97
C THR A 53 5.95 2.41 -10.27
N TYR A 54 5.11 2.54 -9.24
CA TYR A 54 3.76 3.08 -9.36
C TYR A 54 3.44 4.00 -8.18
N ALA A 55 2.69 5.07 -8.47
CA ALA A 55 2.12 5.96 -7.47
C ALA A 55 0.82 6.57 -8.00
N ARG A 56 -0.28 6.43 -7.28
CA ARG A 56 -1.58 7.05 -7.58
C ARG A 56 -2.38 7.28 -6.30
N THR A 57 -3.21 8.31 -6.28
CA THR A 57 -4.27 8.45 -5.27
C THR A 57 -5.47 7.61 -5.72
N CYS A 58 -5.86 6.63 -4.91
CA CYS A 58 -7.04 5.79 -5.08
C CYS A 58 -8.11 6.17 -4.05
N GLU A 59 -9.28 5.54 -4.15
CA GLU A 59 -10.37 5.70 -3.20
C GLU A 59 -10.62 4.36 -2.51
N ILE A 60 -10.60 4.36 -1.17
CA ILE A 60 -11.00 3.22 -0.32
C ILE A 60 -11.97 3.79 0.71
N ASN A 61 -13.16 3.21 0.88
CA ASN A 61 -14.21 3.71 1.77
C ASN A 61 -14.57 5.20 1.52
N GLY A 62 -14.42 5.69 0.29
CA GLY A 62 -14.64 7.11 -0.05
C GLY A 62 -13.50 8.05 0.39
N LYS A 63 -12.39 7.52 0.90
CA LYS A 63 -11.21 8.25 1.36
C LYS A 63 -10.08 8.22 0.32
N SER A 64 -9.37 9.33 0.20
CA SER A 64 -8.21 9.41 -0.69
C SER A 64 -7.01 8.68 -0.08
N VAL A 65 -6.58 7.61 -0.73
CA VAL A 65 -5.53 6.71 -0.27
C VAL A 65 -4.36 6.73 -1.26
N PRO A 66 -3.15 7.14 -0.84
CA PRO A 66 -1.96 6.93 -1.65
C PRO A 66 -1.69 5.44 -1.85
N HIS A 67 -1.69 5.02 -3.12
CA HIS A 67 -1.36 3.68 -3.58
C HIS A 67 0.00 3.72 -4.27
N LEU A 68 0.96 2.99 -3.69
CA LEU A 68 2.30 2.79 -4.23
C LEU A 68 2.51 1.33 -4.62
N VAL A 69 3.38 1.10 -5.60
CA VAL A 69 3.93 -0.24 -5.86
C VAL A 69 5.45 -0.17 -5.81
N VAL A 70 6.05 -1.06 -5.01
CA VAL A 70 7.49 -1.30 -4.97
C VAL A 70 7.81 -2.63 -5.64
N GLN A 71 9.00 -2.75 -6.23
CA GLN A 71 9.46 -4.03 -6.77
C GLN A 71 10.13 -4.84 -5.67
N GLY A 72 9.47 -5.92 -5.23
CA GLY A 72 9.96 -6.91 -4.26
C GLY A 72 10.84 -7.99 -4.89
N GLU A 73 11.14 -9.02 -4.11
CA GLU A 73 12.02 -10.13 -4.53
C GLU A 73 11.30 -11.13 -5.44
N HIS A 74 10.01 -11.35 -5.22
CA HIS A 74 9.15 -12.28 -5.94
C HIS A 74 8.12 -11.57 -6.84
N GLY A 75 8.01 -10.25 -6.75
CA GLY A 75 7.20 -9.47 -7.67
C GLY A 75 6.86 -8.09 -7.12
N PRO A 76 5.93 -7.38 -7.79
CA PRO A 76 5.44 -6.09 -7.32
C PRO A 76 4.69 -6.25 -6.00
N VAL A 77 4.95 -5.34 -5.06
CA VAL A 77 4.29 -5.26 -3.75
C VAL A 77 3.52 -3.96 -3.68
N THR A 78 2.22 -4.08 -3.45
CA THR A 78 1.30 -2.97 -3.27
C THR A 78 1.37 -2.46 -1.85
N ILE A 79 1.40 -1.13 -1.70
CA ILE A 79 1.33 -0.42 -0.43
C ILE A 79 0.20 0.61 -0.53
N LEU A 80 -0.77 0.53 0.38
CA LEU A 80 -1.84 1.52 0.55
C LEU A 80 -1.62 2.26 1.86
N LEU A 81 -1.46 3.58 1.79
CA LEU A 81 -1.34 4.45 2.96
C LEU A 81 -2.73 4.98 3.32
N MET A 82 -3.33 4.48 4.40
CA MET A 82 -4.75 4.73 4.73
C MET A 82 -4.87 5.49 6.06
N PRO A 83 -4.51 6.79 6.10
CA PRO A 83 -4.47 7.57 7.34
C PRO A 83 -5.84 7.77 8.00
N GLU A 84 -6.94 7.60 7.25
CA GLU A 84 -8.32 7.77 7.73
C GLU A 84 -9.05 6.43 7.97
N GLU A 85 -8.37 5.30 7.76
CA GLU A 85 -8.95 3.96 7.96
C GLU A 85 -8.19 3.23 9.07
N ALA A 86 -8.71 3.31 10.29
CA ALA A 86 -8.09 2.68 11.45
C ALA A 86 -8.48 1.20 11.56
N VAL A 87 -7.53 0.36 11.96
CA VAL A 87 -7.79 -1.00 12.45
C VAL A 87 -7.30 -1.12 13.89
N ALA A 88 -7.98 -1.93 14.71
CA ALA A 88 -7.60 -2.11 16.11
C ALA A 88 -6.35 -2.99 16.28
N GLU A 89 -6.17 -3.94 15.36
CA GLU A 89 -5.09 -4.91 15.34
C GLU A 89 -4.74 -5.26 13.90
N ALA A 90 -3.65 -6.01 13.70
CA ALA A 90 -3.25 -6.45 12.38
C ALA A 90 -4.32 -7.36 11.77
N VAL A 91 -4.68 -7.12 10.51
CA VAL A 91 -5.65 -7.91 9.75
C VAL A 91 -4.94 -8.59 8.60
N SER A 92 -4.95 -9.92 8.58
CA SER A 92 -4.40 -10.69 7.45
C SER A 92 -5.25 -10.50 6.20
N LEU A 93 -4.58 -10.44 5.05
CA LEU A 93 -5.18 -10.42 3.73
C LEU A 93 -4.74 -11.68 3.00
N ASP A 94 -5.70 -12.54 2.65
CA ASP A 94 -5.43 -13.81 1.97
C ASP A 94 -6.26 -13.87 0.68
N GLY A 95 -5.59 -13.83 -0.47
CA GLY A 95 -6.18 -14.01 -1.78
C GLY A 95 -5.73 -15.32 -2.43
N GLU A 96 -6.17 -15.58 -3.67
CA GLU A 96 -5.83 -16.84 -4.35
C GLU A 96 -4.32 -16.98 -4.66
N ASN A 97 -3.66 -15.88 -5.03
CA ASN A 97 -2.24 -15.85 -5.44
C ASN A 97 -1.44 -14.73 -4.75
N ILE A 98 -2.04 -14.08 -3.76
CA ILE A 98 -1.48 -12.94 -3.04
C ILE A 98 -1.74 -13.10 -1.56
N HIS A 99 -0.86 -12.50 -0.76
CA HIS A 99 -1.05 -12.37 0.67
C HIS A 99 -0.61 -10.98 1.12
N GLY A 100 -1.05 -10.60 2.31
CA GLY A 100 -0.74 -9.30 2.86
C GLY A 100 -1.22 -9.10 4.28
N VAL A 101 -1.08 -7.87 4.74
CA VAL A 101 -1.52 -7.45 6.06
C VAL A 101 -1.94 -5.99 6.03
N ILE A 102 -3.00 -5.67 6.78
CA ILE A 102 -3.33 -4.31 7.20
C ILE A 102 -2.77 -4.10 8.60
N LEU A 103 -1.82 -3.18 8.74
CA LEU A 103 -1.15 -2.86 10.00
C LEU A 103 -1.67 -1.54 10.56
N PRO A 104 -2.03 -1.48 11.86
CA PRO A 104 -2.35 -0.20 12.52
C PRO A 104 -1.10 0.68 12.59
N VAL A 105 -1.21 1.94 12.15
CA VAL A 105 -0.12 2.93 12.21
C VAL A 105 -0.70 4.31 12.53
N GLY A 106 -0.34 4.85 13.69
CA GLY A 106 -0.93 6.09 14.20
C GLY A 106 -2.45 5.95 14.33
N ASP A 107 -3.18 6.91 13.77
CA ASP A 107 -4.66 6.93 13.77
C ASP A 107 -5.28 6.24 12.54
N GLY A 108 -4.45 5.67 11.66
CA GLY A 108 -4.90 4.98 10.46
C GLY A 108 -4.25 3.61 10.33
N SER A 109 -4.08 3.17 9.09
CA SER A 109 -3.45 1.90 8.79
C SER A 109 -2.69 1.91 7.47
N ILE A 110 -1.92 0.84 7.25
CA ILE A 110 -1.22 0.58 5.99
C ILE A 110 -1.58 -0.82 5.54
N ALA A 111 -2.01 -0.98 4.29
CA ALA A 111 -2.12 -2.30 3.68
C ALA A 111 -0.87 -2.60 2.85
N ILE A 112 -0.28 -3.78 3.03
CA ILE A 112 0.89 -4.24 2.27
C ILE A 112 0.56 -5.61 1.70
N ILE A 113 0.62 -5.76 0.38
CA ILE A 113 0.18 -6.96 -0.33
C ILE A 113 1.21 -7.33 -1.40
N GLY A 114 1.63 -8.60 -1.43
CA GLY A 114 2.54 -9.13 -2.44
C GLY A 114 2.12 -10.52 -2.92
N ALA A 115 2.91 -11.09 -3.83
CA ALA A 115 2.77 -12.48 -4.26
C ALA A 115 2.89 -13.44 -3.06
N GLN A 116 2.33 -14.65 -3.15
CA GLN A 116 2.32 -15.63 -2.05
C GLN A 116 3.72 -15.96 -1.50
N GLU A 117 4.74 -15.90 -2.34
CA GLU A 117 6.14 -16.19 -2.00
C GLU A 117 6.93 -14.98 -1.49
N GLU A 118 6.36 -13.77 -1.57
CA GLU A 118 7.03 -12.55 -1.13
C GLU A 118 7.20 -12.51 0.39
N LYS A 119 8.32 -11.96 0.87
CA LYS A 119 8.55 -11.74 2.29
C LYS A 119 8.32 -10.28 2.63
N LEU A 120 7.19 -9.99 3.27
CA LEU A 120 6.74 -8.63 3.48
C LEU A 120 7.40 -7.93 4.67
N GLU A 121 8.02 -8.64 5.61
CA GLU A 121 8.47 -8.07 6.89
C GLU A 121 9.49 -6.94 6.73
N ARG A 122 10.36 -7.04 5.72
CA ARG A 122 11.33 -5.99 5.41
C ARG A 122 10.65 -4.73 4.88
N ILE A 123 9.68 -4.90 3.98
CA ILE A 123 8.93 -3.81 3.37
C ILE A 123 8.06 -3.14 4.43
N GLU A 124 7.34 -3.93 5.23
CA GLU A 124 6.57 -3.48 6.39
C GLU A 124 7.40 -2.56 7.29
N LYS A 125 8.57 -3.02 7.73
CA LYS A 125 9.43 -2.23 8.63
C LYS A 125 9.87 -0.91 8.00
N SER A 126 10.25 -0.92 6.72
CA SER A 126 10.67 0.29 6.02
C SER A 126 9.51 1.27 5.85
N VAL A 127 8.37 0.80 5.34
CA VAL A 127 7.18 1.61 5.10
C VAL A 127 6.65 2.22 6.39
N VAL A 128 6.48 1.42 7.45
CA VAL A 128 6.03 1.91 8.77
C VAL A 128 6.97 2.99 9.30
N SER A 129 8.29 2.86 9.13
CA SER A 129 9.25 3.87 9.57
C SER A 129 9.23 5.18 8.77
N SER A 130 8.64 5.16 7.57
CA SER A 130 8.54 6.31 6.66
C SER A 130 7.28 7.15 6.88
N VAL A 131 6.27 6.58 7.54
CA VAL A 131 4.99 7.25 7.82
C VAL A 131 5.17 8.37 8.83
N THR A 132 4.55 9.51 8.56
CA THR A 132 4.63 10.72 9.38
C THR A 132 3.32 11.12 10.01
N TRP A 133 2.18 10.54 9.59
CA TRP A 133 0.91 10.80 10.27
C TRP A 133 0.93 10.14 11.66
N SER A 134 0.47 10.88 12.67
CA SER A 134 0.36 10.43 14.07
C SER A 134 -0.67 11.33 14.77
N THR A 135 -1.53 10.75 15.63
CA THR A 135 -2.56 11.36 16.52
C THR A 135 -2.84 12.86 16.38
#